data_AF-A0A3M7F227-F1
#
_entry.id   AF-A0A3M7F227-F1
#
_cell.length_a   1.000
_cell.length_b   1.000
_cell.length_c   1.000
_cell.angle_alpha   90.00
_cell.angle_beta   90.00
_cell.angle_gamma   90.00
#
_symmetry.space_group_name_H-M   'P 1'
#
loop_
_entity.id
_entity.type
_entity.pdbx_description
1 polymer ?
#
loop_
_entity_poly.entity_id
_entity_poly.type
_entity_poly.pdbx_seq_one_letter_code
_entity_poly.pdbx_strand_id
1 'polypeptide(L)'
;MRDRRNTSLSISSNSSTNSTTSNFSNAEKRYLSPPVSPSLPAPATSVTKGNNHRQWKRSTIAKTVLSICTVLLIFRYLLGQAITPQLSTPSLENHASQLSQTEPQALEVTTRTGQRKWSVAIPHNASFPLHAGQYEDICRQSEDLKDKLDSGSRTFGLRDWRKKSPYYSVDRNYLDVADAELSGALPLSNATSAEAVCRSSLTFALDTTEASFGKTLLMLWMSYGLAKKEGRAFFVDDTRWPYGKYSSFFPPLPEQDCSPPPQHHIVPCPHQARHLVVSAATAKWTFGPAFEQEYTHARQQGANKYRQVYDLARQGFEGLFGLVGEDKTYATSRVAKLKEAAAAHHGSMVGIQIRRGDLHPSEYQFSHDYIPLARYALGSRSLFRKLLGGSLPQPQGDNADEISKVLEYVHSPLLLASDDPDIGQSPELTQAAAPFTIQKAQERIMLATKAALDQTSPKQDIREPGSAYVKHVDENTGWEGGFFSALFFSLGNQSPSGSAGRLRDLAESGGDLEVPEQAMRMRELVGRAYLIDLAVLGESDGVVCAVSSAACRLLGVMLGWDAVVDGRWMNVDDGRAWSWNGKR
;
A
#
# COMPACT_ATOMS: atom_id res chain seq x y z
N MET A 1 -26.22 -34.00 19.36
CA MET A 1 -24.94 -33.41 19.81
C MET A 1 -23.81 -34.32 19.39
N ARG A 2 -23.09 -33.95 18.32
CA ARG A 2 -21.80 -34.50 17.93
C ARG A 2 -21.10 -33.40 17.15
N ASP A 3 -20.01 -32.92 17.73
CA ASP A 3 -19.24 -31.77 17.26
C ASP A 3 -18.62 -32.05 15.89
N ARG A 4 -18.90 -31.14 14.93
CA ARG A 4 -18.17 -31.06 13.67
C ARG A 4 -16.84 -30.38 13.93
N ARG A 5 -15.74 -31.13 13.74
CA ARG A 5 -14.39 -30.61 13.69
C ARG A 5 -14.23 -29.77 12.42
N ASN A 6 -13.91 -28.50 12.59
CA ASN A 6 -13.41 -27.66 11.52
C ASN A 6 -12.05 -28.21 11.05
N THR A 7 -11.98 -28.63 9.80
CA THR A 7 -10.73 -28.97 9.12
C THR A 7 -10.04 -27.67 8.72
N SER A 8 -9.07 -27.24 9.52
CA SER A 8 -8.10 -26.22 9.16
C SER A 8 -7.26 -26.73 7.98
N LEU A 9 -7.44 -26.14 6.80
CA LEU A 9 -6.53 -26.30 5.67
C LEU A 9 -5.17 -25.71 6.07
N SER A 10 -4.23 -26.59 6.41
CA SER A 10 -2.86 -26.23 6.73
C SER A 10 -2.11 -26.08 5.41
N ILE A 11 -1.82 -24.85 5.00
CA ILE A 11 -0.85 -24.60 3.92
C ILE A 11 0.54 -24.69 4.55
N SER A 12 1.19 -25.83 4.36
CA SER A 12 2.58 -26.05 4.76
C SER A 12 3.51 -25.27 3.85
N SER A 13 4.10 -24.19 4.35
CA SER A 13 5.23 -23.51 3.72
C SER A 13 6.51 -24.31 3.97
N ASN A 14 7.00 -25.00 2.96
CA ASN A 14 8.37 -25.51 2.91
C ASN A 14 9.30 -24.36 2.49
N SER A 15 9.97 -23.72 3.45
CA SER A 15 11.19 -22.96 3.16
C SER A 15 12.37 -23.69 3.79
N SER A 16 13.25 -24.17 2.93
CA SER A 16 14.52 -24.79 3.26
C SER A 16 15.39 -23.88 4.13
N THR A 17 15.76 -24.43 5.27
CA THR A 17 16.79 -23.99 6.22
C THR A 17 18.18 -23.90 5.58
N ASN A 18 18.84 -22.75 5.76
CA ASN A 18 20.28 -22.70 5.99
C ASN A 18 20.53 -21.90 7.27
N SER A 19 20.79 -22.65 8.34
CA SER A 19 21.13 -22.14 9.67
C SER A 19 22.64 -21.98 9.80
N THR A 20 23.09 -20.85 10.35
CA THR A 20 24.34 -20.82 11.13
C THR A 20 24.05 -20.24 12.51
N THR A 21 24.33 -21.10 13.48
CA THR A 21 24.24 -21.03 14.93
C THR A 21 24.74 -19.74 15.59
N SER A 22 24.09 -19.33 16.69
CA SER A 22 24.72 -19.41 18.03
C SER A 22 23.74 -19.13 19.18
N ASN A 23 23.68 -20.14 20.05
CA ASN A 23 23.25 -20.25 21.45
C ASN A 23 23.03 -18.95 22.24
N PHE A 24 21.96 -18.91 23.05
CA PHE A 24 22.04 -19.12 24.51
C PHE A 24 20.63 -19.24 25.13
N SER A 25 20.43 -20.35 25.84
CA SER A 25 19.33 -20.68 26.75
C SER A 25 19.43 -19.84 28.05
N ASN A 26 18.37 -19.41 28.74
CA ASN A 26 17.54 -20.25 29.63
C ASN A 26 16.45 -19.41 30.34
N ALA A 27 15.32 -20.09 30.61
CA ALA A 27 14.50 -20.05 31.84
C ALA A 27 13.74 -18.77 32.25
N GLU A 28 12.48 -18.72 31.82
CA GLU A 28 11.25 -18.81 32.64
C GLU A 28 11.29 -18.31 34.11
N LYS A 29 10.46 -17.30 34.43
CA LYS A 29 9.67 -17.22 35.67
C LYS A 29 8.51 -16.21 35.55
N ARG A 30 7.30 -16.71 35.78
CA ARG A 30 6.03 -15.96 35.93
C ARG A 30 5.99 -15.23 37.27
N TYR A 31 5.40 -14.03 37.32
CA TYR A 31 4.56 -13.57 38.45
C TYR A 31 3.54 -12.53 37.97
N LEU A 32 2.32 -12.65 38.49
CA LEU A 32 1.14 -11.80 38.26
C LEU A 32 0.85 -10.95 39.51
N SER A 33 0.67 -9.62 39.31
CA SER A 33 -0.26 -8.69 40.00
C SER A 33 0.02 -8.27 41.47
N PRO A 34 -0.59 -7.20 42.07
CA PRO A 34 -1.74 -6.37 41.64
C PRO A 34 -1.58 -4.83 41.97
N PRO A 35 -2.62 -3.97 42.25
CA PRO A 35 -2.77 -2.62 41.69
C PRO A 35 -2.42 -1.45 42.66
N VAL A 36 -2.54 -0.21 42.17
CA VAL A 36 -2.10 1.06 42.80
C VAL A 36 -3.27 1.85 43.41
N SER A 37 -3.11 2.37 44.65
CA SER A 37 -3.57 3.68 45.20
C SER A 37 -3.44 3.72 46.75
N PRO A 38 -3.51 4.87 47.47
CA PRO A 38 -2.85 6.18 47.30
C PRO A 38 -2.25 6.73 48.65
N SER A 39 -1.69 7.96 48.61
CA SER A 39 -1.46 8.96 49.71
C SER A 39 -0.06 9.17 50.36
N LEU A 40 0.57 10.30 49.96
CA LEU A 40 1.39 11.30 50.70
C LEU A 40 2.78 10.93 51.31
N PRO A 41 3.68 11.92 51.57
CA PRO A 41 4.27 12.95 50.71
C PRO A 41 5.83 12.88 50.66
N ALA A 42 6.47 13.70 49.82
CA ALA A 42 7.93 13.70 49.60
C ALA A 42 8.76 14.30 50.75
N PRO A 43 9.95 13.77 51.09
CA PRO A 43 10.81 14.38 52.09
C PRO A 43 11.73 15.46 51.50
N ALA A 44 11.97 16.45 52.36
CA ALA A 44 12.64 17.72 52.12
C ALA A 44 14.11 17.59 51.70
N THR A 45 14.51 18.49 50.81
CA THR A 45 15.89 18.82 50.47
C THR A 45 16.50 19.78 51.49
N SER A 46 17.63 19.42 52.08
CA SER A 46 18.57 20.41 52.60
C SER A 46 19.98 19.81 52.75
N VAL A 47 20.93 20.26 51.93
CA VAL A 47 22.31 20.55 52.38
C VAL A 47 22.86 21.71 51.54
N THR A 48 23.05 22.83 52.21
CA THR A 48 23.85 23.99 51.80
C THR A 48 25.33 23.82 52.16
N LYS A 49 26.24 24.12 51.23
CA LYS A 49 27.61 24.66 51.40
C LYS A 49 28.27 24.64 50.02
N GLY A 50 29.03 25.61 49.53
CA GLY A 50 29.56 26.87 50.03
C GLY A 50 30.48 27.38 48.91
N ASN A 51 30.34 28.64 48.55
CA ASN A 51 31.01 29.29 47.43
C ASN A 51 32.53 29.42 47.71
N ASN A 52 33.39 29.07 46.74
CA ASN A 52 34.78 29.56 46.69
C ASN A 52 35.23 29.71 45.24
N HIS A 53 35.42 30.97 44.85
CA HIS A 53 35.95 31.40 43.57
C HIS A 53 37.49 31.36 43.55
N ARG A 54 38.06 31.31 42.33
CA ARG A 54 39.39 31.84 41.91
C ARG A 54 40.59 30.91 42.21
N GLN A 55 41.56 30.63 41.34
CA GLN A 55 42.08 31.28 40.12
C GLN A 55 42.68 30.23 39.16
N TRP A 56 42.29 30.26 37.89
CA TRP A 56 42.85 29.42 36.83
C TRP A 56 44.22 30.01 36.40
N LYS A 57 45.32 29.31 36.72
CA LYS A 57 46.66 29.73 36.30
C LYS A 57 46.80 29.54 34.78
N ARG A 58 47.21 30.60 34.07
CA ARG A 58 47.45 30.69 32.61
C ARG A 58 48.54 29.73 32.04
N SER A 59 49.01 28.76 32.82
CA SER A 59 50.09 27.83 32.45
C SER A 59 49.60 26.54 31.75
N THR A 60 48.32 26.19 31.89
CA THR A 60 47.74 24.95 31.30
C THR A 60 47.31 25.10 29.83
N ILE A 61 47.09 26.34 29.36
CA ILE A 61 46.68 26.61 27.97
C ILE A 61 47.87 26.48 27.01
N ALA A 62 49.06 26.93 27.40
CA ALA A 62 50.24 26.81 26.55
C ALA A 62 50.65 25.34 26.32
N LYS A 63 50.53 24.48 27.35
CA LYS A 63 50.86 23.05 27.25
C LYS A 63 49.87 22.26 26.38
N THR A 64 48.60 22.64 26.41
CA THR A 64 47.56 22.02 25.56
C THR A 64 47.70 22.44 24.11
N VAL A 65 47.99 23.72 23.84
CA VAL A 65 48.25 24.20 22.46
C VAL A 65 49.50 23.53 21.87
N LEU A 66 50.59 23.41 22.64
CA LEU A 66 51.81 22.76 22.16
C LEU A 66 51.57 21.27 21.85
N SER A 67 50.78 20.57 22.67
CA SER A 67 50.40 19.18 22.43
C SER A 67 49.51 19.00 21.20
N ILE A 68 48.64 19.97 20.90
CA ILE A 68 47.80 19.92 19.69
C ILE A 68 48.67 20.18 18.45
N CYS A 69 49.61 21.12 18.51
CA CYS A 69 50.53 21.40 17.42
C CYS A 69 51.46 20.21 17.11
N THR A 70 51.96 19.50 18.13
CA THR A 70 52.79 18.30 17.89
C THR A 70 51.99 17.16 17.27
N VAL A 71 50.75 16.93 17.70
CA VAL A 71 49.86 15.93 17.08
C VAL A 71 49.55 16.30 15.63
N LEU A 72 49.29 17.58 15.33
CA LEU A 72 49.03 18.04 13.96
C LEU A 72 50.27 17.93 13.06
N LEU A 73 51.47 18.16 13.60
CA LEU A 73 52.73 17.98 12.84
C LEU A 73 53.03 16.51 12.58
N ILE A 74 52.79 15.62 13.53
CA ILE A 74 52.92 14.17 13.34
C ILE A 74 51.89 13.67 12.32
N PHE A 75 50.64 14.16 12.39
CA PHE A 75 49.60 13.82 11.43
C PHE A 75 49.94 14.33 10.02
N ARG A 76 50.49 15.54 9.89
CA ARG A 76 51.01 16.08 8.62
C ARG A 76 52.18 15.27 8.07
N TYR A 77 53.10 14.82 8.93
CA TYR A 77 54.24 13.98 8.53
C TYR A 77 53.79 12.60 8.04
N LEU A 78 52.79 12.00 8.72
CA LEU A 78 52.21 10.71 8.32
C LEU A 78 51.37 10.81 7.05
N LEU A 79 50.58 11.88 6.85
CA LEU A 79 49.85 12.11 5.59
C LEU A 79 50.79 12.49 4.44
N GLY A 80 51.92 13.15 4.72
CA GLY A 80 52.93 13.53 3.73
C GLY A 80 53.64 12.34 3.07
N GLN A 81 53.68 11.18 3.74
CA GLN A 81 54.22 9.95 3.15
C GLN A 81 53.18 9.10 2.40
N ALA A 82 51.89 9.46 2.46
CA ALA A 82 50.81 8.73 1.79
C ALA A 82 50.48 9.27 0.38
N ILE A 83 51.25 10.23 -0.14
CA ILE A 83 51.09 10.77 -1.50
C ILE A 83 52.34 10.45 -2.32
N THR A 84 52.57 9.17 -2.57
CA THR A 84 53.19 8.75 -3.83
C THR A 84 52.05 8.56 -4.83
N PRO A 85 51.99 9.34 -5.93
CA PRO A 85 51.02 9.04 -6.97
C PRO A 85 51.45 7.72 -7.60
N GLN A 86 50.76 6.63 -7.26
CA GLN A 86 50.78 5.46 -8.12
C GLN A 86 50.16 5.89 -9.43
N LEU A 87 51.02 6.05 -10.43
CA LEU A 87 50.64 6.20 -11.82
C LEU A 87 49.93 4.90 -12.22
N SER A 88 48.62 4.85 -11.99
CA SER A 88 47.78 3.78 -12.49
C SER A 88 47.70 4.01 -13.99
N THR A 89 48.48 3.24 -14.74
CA THR A 89 48.31 3.08 -16.18
C THR A 89 46.83 2.80 -16.46
N PRO A 90 46.15 3.55 -17.33
CA PRO A 90 44.86 3.11 -17.82
C PRO A 90 45.12 1.86 -18.63
N SER A 91 44.81 0.69 -18.07
CA SER A 91 44.64 -0.50 -18.88
C SER A 91 43.55 -0.16 -19.88
N LEU A 92 43.94 -0.21 -21.15
CA LEU A 92 43.07 -0.16 -22.30
C LEU A 92 42.19 -1.42 -22.28
N GLU A 93 41.26 -1.49 -21.33
CA GLU A 93 40.26 -2.53 -21.26
C GLU A 93 39.05 -2.05 -22.06
N ASN A 94 39.25 -2.07 -23.39
CA ASN A 94 38.18 -1.98 -24.40
C ASN A 94 37.28 -3.23 -24.34
N HIS A 95 36.71 -3.53 -23.17
CA HIS A 95 35.75 -4.61 -22.97
C HIS A 95 34.51 -4.12 -22.21
N ALA A 96 34.09 -2.88 -22.44
CA ALA A 96 32.74 -2.46 -22.10
C ALA A 96 31.81 -2.68 -23.30
N SER A 97 30.69 -3.36 -23.03
CA SER A 97 29.36 -3.07 -23.61
C SER A 97 28.96 -3.61 -24.99
N GLN A 98 29.29 -4.87 -25.33
CA GLN A 98 28.54 -5.61 -26.37
C GLN A 98 27.75 -6.83 -25.86
N LEU A 99 27.81 -7.15 -24.57
CA LEU A 99 27.36 -8.46 -24.05
C LEU A 99 26.17 -8.45 -23.08
N SER A 100 25.43 -7.35 -22.89
CA SER A 100 24.21 -7.41 -22.05
C SER A 100 23.21 -6.28 -22.31
N GLN A 101 22.78 -6.09 -23.56
CA GLN A 101 21.58 -5.29 -23.89
C GLN A 101 20.39 -6.18 -24.25
N THR A 102 20.45 -7.46 -23.87
CA THR A 102 19.33 -8.40 -24.03
C THR A 102 18.32 -8.27 -22.91
N GLU A 103 18.73 -7.79 -21.73
CA GLU A 103 17.88 -7.67 -20.55
C GLU A 103 17.84 -6.23 -20.01
N PRO A 104 16.70 -5.79 -19.46
CA PRO A 104 16.58 -4.50 -18.79
C PRO A 104 17.46 -4.42 -17.53
N GLN A 105 18.35 -3.42 -17.46
CA GLN A 105 19.23 -3.25 -16.29
C GLN A 105 19.70 -1.79 -16.11
N ALA A 106 20.12 -1.44 -14.90
CA ALA A 106 20.90 -0.24 -14.65
C ALA A 106 22.39 -0.53 -14.84
N LEU A 107 23.09 0.31 -15.59
CA LEU A 107 24.49 0.08 -15.93
C LEU A 107 25.33 1.36 -15.88
N GLU A 108 26.64 1.18 -15.68
CA GLU A 108 27.62 2.26 -15.70
C GLU A 108 27.95 2.64 -17.15
N VAL A 109 27.83 3.93 -17.48
CA VAL A 109 28.11 4.48 -18.81
C VAL A 109 29.26 5.48 -18.77
N THR A 110 30.08 5.47 -19.82
CA THR A 110 31.13 6.48 -20.01
C THR A 110 30.65 7.49 -21.05
N THR A 111 30.54 8.74 -20.63
CA THR A 111 30.20 9.85 -21.55
C THR A 111 31.33 10.11 -22.54
N ARG A 112 31.07 10.80 -23.66
CA ARG A 112 32.13 11.26 -24.60
C ARG A 112 33.22 12.09 -23.92
N THR A 113 32.88 12.76 -22.82
CA THR A 113 33.80 13.54 -21.99
C THR A 113 34.66 12.69 -21.04
N GLY A 114 34.53 11.36 -21.07
CA GLY A 114 35.27 10.45 -20.19
C GLY A 114 34.75 10.39 -18.75
N GLN A 115 33.65 11.08 -18.43
CA GLN A 115 33.03 11.00 -17.11
C GLN A 115 32.27 9.68 -16.96
N ARG A 116 32.51 9.00 -15.85
CA ARG A 116 31.78 7.80 -15.41
C ARG A 116 30.43 8.24 -14.82
N LYS A 117 29.35 7.78 -15.44
CA LYS A 117 27.97 8.01 -15.03
C LYS A 117 27.23 6.67 -15.01
N TRP A 118 25.95 6.67 -14.69
CA TRP A 118 25.10 5.50 -14.82
C TRP A 118 23.78 5.87 -15.48
N SER A 119 23.21 4.92 -16.22
CA SER A 119 21.90 5.05 -16.89
C SER A 119 21.15 3.72 -16.79
N VAL A 120 19.88 3.73 -17.13
CA VAL A 120 19.08 2.52 -17.32
C VAL A 120 19.07 2.17 -18.81
N ALA A 121 19.30 0.91 -19.13
CA ALA A 121 19.19 0.37 -20.49
C ALA A 121 18.03 -0.61 -20.54
N ILE A 122 17.02 -0.27 -21.34
CA ILE A 122 15.89 -1.16 -21.65
C ILE A 122 15.97 -1.49 -23.14
N PRO A 123 16.00 -2.78 -23.53
CA PRO A 123 16.00 -3.16 -24.94
C PRO A 123 14.79 -2.59 -25.68
N HIS A 124 14.96 -2.10 -26.91
CA HIS A 124 13.86 -1.51 -27.68
C HIS A 124 12.73 -2.49 -28.03
N ASN A 125 13.03 -3.80 -28.00
CA ASN A 125 12.09 -4.89 -28.23
C ASN A 125 11.56 -5.51 -26.92
N ALA A 126 11.90 -4.94 -25.76
CA ALA A 126 11.36 -5.40 -24.49
C ALA A 126 9.83 -5.16 -24.44
N SER A 127 9.12 -6.07 -23.77
CA SER A 127 7.70 -5.86 -23.49
C SER A 127 7.51 -4.64 -22.58
N PHE A 128 6.38 -3.96 -22.72
CA PHE A 128 5.98 -2.92 -21.79
C PHE A 128 4.59 -3.24 -21.22
N PRO A 129 4.39 -3.12 -19.90
CA PRO A 129 5.39 -2.81 -18.87
C PRO A 129 6.43 -3.93 -18.74
N LEU A 130 7.54 -3.72 -18.03
CA LEU A 130 8.47 -4.80 -17.68
C LEU A 130 7.89 -5.66 -16.55
N HIS A 131 8.32 -6.92 -16.41
CA HIS A 131 7.87 -7.75 -15.30
C HIS A 131 8.26 -7.14 -13.95
N ALA A 132 7.47 -7.43 -12.91
CA ALA A 132 7.68 -6.93 -11.56
C ALA A 132 9.12 -7.12 -11.05
N GLY A 133 9.71 -8.31 -11.26
CA GLY A 133 11.09 -8.62 -10.87
C GLY A 133 12.13 -7.75 -11.60
N GLN A 134 11.94 -7.50 -12.90
CA GLN A 134 12.85 -6.66 -13.70
C GLN A 134 12.83 -5.21 -13.21
N TYR A 135 11.65 -4.66 -12.92
CA TYR A 135 11.56 -3.33 -12.32
C TYR A 135 12.23 -3.26 -10.94
N GLU A 136 12.05 -4.30 -10.12
CA GLU A 136 12.69 -4.39 -8.82
C GLU A 136 14.22 -4.40 -8.93
N ASP A 137 14.75 -5.18 -9.87
CA ASP A 137 16.18 -5.33 -10.09
C ASP A 137 16.82 -4.06 -10.63
N ILE A 138 16.18 -3.35 -11.58
CA ILE A 138 16.65 -2.04 -12.06
C ILE A 138 16.80 -1.06 -10.89
N CYS A 139 15.81 -1.00 -9.99
CA CYS A 139 15.87 -0.10 -8.84
C CYS A 139 16.97 -0.47 -7.84
N ARG A 140 17.15 -1.77 -7.53
CA ARG A 140 18.26 -2.24 -6.67
C ARG A 140 19.62 -1.89 -7.28
N GLN A 141 19.82 -2.22 -8.55
CA GLN A 141 21.06 -1.92 -9.28
C GLN A 141 21.33 -0.40 -9.34
N SER A 142 20.28 0.41 -9.47
CA SER A 142 20.39 1.88 -9.44
C SER A 142 20.92 2.40 -8.10
N GLU A 143 20.44 1.84 -6.98
CA GLU A 143 20.94 2.19 -5.64
C GLU A 143 22.41 1.78 -5.46
N ASP A 144 22.77 0.58 -5.91
CA ASP A 144 24.16 0.08 -5.86
C ASP A 144 25.11 0.94 -6.69
N LEU A 145 24.71 1.31 -7.91
CA LEU A 145 25.51 2.17 -8.80
C LEU A 145 25.67 3.58 -8.25
N LYS A 146 24.60 4.14 -7.68
CA LYS A 146 24.63 5.43 -6.98
C LYS A 146 25.66 5.41 -5.85
N ASP A 147 25.57 4.45 -4.93
CA ASP A 147 26.47 4.35 -3.79
C ASP A 147 27.93 4.09 -4.23
N LYS A 148 28.14 3.28 -5.27
CA LYS A 148 29.46 2.99 -5.85
C LYS A 148 30.11 4.24 -6.44
N LEU A 149 29.39 5.01 -7.25
CA LEU A 149 29.91 6.21 -7.91
C LEU A 149 30.09 7.39 -6.94
N ASP A 150 29.21 7.53 -5.95
CA ASP A 150 29.35 8.53 -4.89
C ASP A 150 30.58 8.26 -4.01
N SER A 151 30.87 6.99 -3.73
CA SER A 151 32.04 6.58 -2.94
C SER A 151 33.36 6.77 -3.69
N GLY A 152 33.37 6.51 -5.00
CA GLY A 152 34.55 6.73 -5.86
C GLY A 152 34.91 8.20 -6.07
N SER A 153 33.95 9.12 -5.92
CA SER A 153 34.16 10.55 -6.14
C SER A 153 34.74 11.31 -4.94
N ARG A 154 34.81 10.72 -3.73
CA ARG A 154 35.20 11.45 -2.51
C ARG A 154 36.49 10.92 -1.90
N THR A 155 37.60 11.61 -2.18
CA THR A 155 38.82 11.57 -1.38
C THR A 155 38.60 12.39 -0.10
N PHE A 156 38.55 11.73 1.07
CA PHE A 156 38.40 12.35 2.40
C PHE A 156 37.08 13.11 2.69
N GLY A 157 36.13 12.45 3.37
CA GLY A 157 35.04 13.16 4.04
C GLY A 157 34.14 12.23 4.84
N LEU A 158 33.98 12.50 6.15
CA LEU A 158 33.05 11.80 7.03
C LEU A 158 31.64 11.78 6.42
N ARG A 159 31.23 10.63 5.87
CA ARG A 159 29.83 10.39 5.55
C ARG A 159 29.10 10.24 6.87
N ASP A 160 28.22 11.18 7.16
CA ASP A 160 27.22 11.00 8.19
C ASP A 160 26.28 9.90 7.68
N TRP A 161 26.66 8.63 7.85
CA TRP A 161 25.92 7.46 7.35
C TRP A 161 24.47 7.41 7.88
N ARG A 162 24.16 8.30 8.85
CA ARG A 162 22.85 8.55 9.43
C ARG A 162 21.95 9.50 8.63
N LYS A 163 22.46 10.27 7.67
CA LYS A 163 21.63 11.19 6.85
C LYS A 163 21.12 10.47 5.60
N LYS A 164 19.88 9.98 5.70
CA LYS A 164 19.10 9.50 4.53
C LYS A 164 18.95 10.64 3.52
N SER A 165 19.09 10.32 2.23
CA SER A 165 18.91 11.30 1.16
C SER A 165 17.46 11.82 1.14
N PRO A 166 17.24 13.14 0.98
CA PRO A 166 15.91 13.70 0.79
C PRO A 166 15.18 13.09 -0.42
N TYR A 167 13.85 13.16 -0.42
CA TYR A 167 13.02 12.59 -1.48
C TYR A 167 13.38 13.11 -2.87
N TYR A 168 13.51 14.43 -3.02
CA TYR A 168 13.90 15.08 -4.28
C TYR A 168 15.43 15.21 -4.47
N SER A 169 16.21 14.31 -3.87
CA SER A 169 17.66 14.35 -4.03
C SER A 169 18.08 14.05 -5.46
N VAL A 170 18.82 14.98 -6.06
CA VAL A 170 19.32 14.83 -7.43
C VAL A 170 20.62 14.03 -7.41
N ASP A 171 20.65 12.92 -8.16
CA ASP A 171 21.86 12.16 -8.42
C ASP A 171 22.63 12.81 -9.58
N ARG A 172 23.84 13.31 -9.28
CA ARG A 172 24.72 13.97 -10.26
C ARG A 172 25.37 12.98 -11.23
N ASN A 173 25.48 11.72 -10.83
CA ASN A 173 26.12 10.67 -11.60
C ASN A 173 25.12 9.94 -12.50
N TYR A 174 23.82 10.16 -12.33
CA TYR A 174 22.80 9.66 -13.23
C TYR A 174 22.78 10.43 -14.55
N LEU A 175 22.59 9.71 -15.64
CA LEU A 175 22.34 10.21 -16.97
C LEU A 175 20.98 9.67 -17.43
N ASP A 176 20.05 10.56 -17.78
CA ASP A 176 18.73 10.15 -18.28
C ASP A 176 18.86 9.38 -19.60
N VAL A 177 17.96 8.44 -19.87
CA VAL A 177 18.04 7.52 -21.03
C VAL A 177 18.18 8.30 -22.34
N ALA A 178 17.40 9.37 -22.51
CA ALA A 178 17.47 10.21 -23.71
C ALA A 178 18.84 10.92 -23.84
N ASP A 179 19.44 11.37 -22.74
CA ASP A 179 20.78 11.98 -22.77
C ASP A 179 21.89 10.95 -23.00
N ALA A 180 21.70 9.74 -22.50
CA ALA A 180 22.61 8.62 -22.73
C ALA A 180 22.61 8.21 -24.21
N GLU A 181 21.45 8.17 -24.87
CA GLU A 181 21.35 7.96 -26.31
C GLU A 181 22.01 9.09 -27.11
N LEU A 182 21.70 10.34 -26.78
CA LEU A 182 22.28 11.52 -27.47
C LEU A 182 23.80 11.60 -27.33
N SER A 183 24.34 11.18 -26.18
CA SER A 183 25.79 11.11 -25.95
C SER A 183 26.45 9.88 -26.58
N GLY A 184 25.68 8.96 -27.17
CA GLY A 184 26.18 7.70 -27.75
C GLY A 184 26.61 6.67 -26.71
N ALA A 185 26.16 6.83 -25.46
CA ALA A 185 26.36 5.86 -24.39
C ALA A 185 25.34 4.71 -24.44
N LEU A 186 24.17 4.94 -25.05
CA LEU A 186 23.15 3.93 -25.35
C LEU A 186 22.80 3.92 -26.85
N PRO A 187 22.26 2.81 -27.38
CA PRO A 187 21.84 2.72 -28.77
C PRO A 187 20.76 3.76 -29.08
N LEU A 188 20.89 4.47 -30.20
CA LEU A 188 19.88 5.40 -30.65
C LEU A 188 18.60 4.66 -31.06
N SER A 189 17.46 5.15 -30.60
CA SER A 189 16.17 4.70 -31.10
C SER A 189 15.94 5.23 -32.52
N ASN A 190 15.52 4.35 -33.44
CA ASN A 190 15.07 4.75 -34.78
C ASN A 190 13.68 5.42 -34.77
N ALA A 191 13.09 5.66 -33.58
CA ALA A 191 11.80 6.29 -33.43
C ALA A 191 11.87 7.79 -33.80
N THR A 192 11.77 8.07 -35.10
CA THR A 192 11.39 9.39 -35.62
C THR A 192 9.93 9.66 -35.26
N SER A 193 9.66 10.15 -34.05
CA SER A 193 8.31 10.60 -33.72
C SER A 193 8.19 12.09 -34.02
N ALA A 194 7.40 12.42 -35.03
CA ALA A 194 7.06 13.77 -35.48
C ALA A 194 6.10 14.51 -34.51
N GLU A 195 5.73 13.88 -33.40
CA GLU A 195 4.90 14.46 -32.34
C GLU A 195 5.73 14.91 -31.14
N ALA A 196 5.29 15.96 -30.46
CA ALA A 196 5.93 16.46 -29.25
C ALA A 196 5.72 15.49 -28.08
N VAL A 197 6.69 14.59 -27.87
CA VAL A 197 6.78 13.74 -26.68
C VAL A 197 6.77 14.61 -25.42
N CYS A 198 6.09 14.13 -24.36
CA CYS A 198 6.04 14.84 -23.08
C CYS A 198 7.44 15.19 -22.56
N ARG A 199 7.60 16.36 -21.94
CA ARG A 199 8.88 16.74 -21.30
C ARG A 199 9.20 15.84 -20.09
N SER A 200 8.17 15.50 -19.33
CA SER A 200 8.23 14.57 -18.20
C SER A 200 6.90 13.86 -18.06
N SER A 201 6.94 12.60 -17.63
CA SER A 201 5.74 11.82 -17.39
C SER A 201 5.90 10.87 -16.20
N LEU A 202 4.75 10.40 -15.71
CA LEU A 202 4.62 9.32 -14.76
C LEU A 202 3.57 8.35 -15.30
N THR A 203 3.99 7.14 -15.60
CA THR A 203 3.11 6.05 -16.01
C THR A 203 2.87 5.12 -14.82
N PHE A 204 1.60 4.88 -14.49
CA PHE A 204 1.25 3.89 -13.47
C PHE A 204 0.93 2.55 -14.15
N ALA A 205 1.74 1.54 -13.91
CA ALA A 205 1.45 0.18 -14.34
C ALA A 205 0.55 -0.49 -13.29
N LEU A 206 -0.65 -0.89 -13.70
CA LEU A 206 -1.62 -1.58 -12.86
C LEU A 206 -1.20 -3.03 -12.52
N ASP A 207 -0.09 -3.49 -13.09
CA ASP A 207 0.54 -4.77 -12.79
C ASP A 207 0.81 -4.95 -11.28
N THR A 208 0.31 -6.05 -10.74
CA THR A 208 0.39 -6.40 -9.33
C THR A 208 0.39 -7.91 -9.14
N THR A 209 1.28 -8.40 -8.28
CA THR A 209 1.32 -9.82 -7.86
C THR A 209 0.26 -10.11 -6.79
N GLU A 210 -0.21 -9.09 -6.08
CA GLU A 210 -1.31 -9.22 -5.13
C GLU A 210 -2.66 -9.00 -5.80
N ALA A 211 -3.65 -9.82 -5.46
CA ALA A 211 -5.05 -9.67 -5.89
C ALA A 211 -5.79 -8.55 -5.14
N SER A 212 -5.12 -7.43 -4.82
CA SER A 212 -5.73 -6.35 -4.04
C SER A 212 -6.15 -5.18 -4.92
N PHE A 213 -7.43 -5.16 -5.31
CA PHE A 213 -8.01 -4.02 -6.04
C PHE A 213 -7.82 -2.71 -5.27
N GLY A 214 -8.13 -2.70 -3.97
CA GLY A 214 -8.08 -1.49 -3.17
C GLY A 214 -6.67 -0.90 -2.99
N LYS A 215 -5.64 -1.74 -2.83
CA LYS A 215 -4.25 -1.25 -2.78
C LYS A 215 -3.84 -0.68 -4.14
N THR A 216 -4.24 -1.32 -5.23
CA THR A 216 -3.99 -0.84 -6.59
C THR A 216 -4.61 0.55 -6.80
N LEU A 217 -5.86 0.77 -6.37
CA LEU A 217 -6.51 2.09 -6.44
C LEU A 217 -5.82 3.15 -5.59
N LEU A 218 -5.42 2.83 -4.36
CA LEU A 218 -4.70 3.78 -3.52
C LEU A 218 -3.39 4.20 -4.18
N MET A 219 -2.63 3.24 -4.74
CA MET A 219 -1.40 3.55 -5.46
C MET A 219 -1.67 4.37 -6.72
N LEU A 220 -2.69 4.02 -7.50
CA LEU A 220 -3.10 4.78 -8.68
C LEU A 220 -3.41 6.25 -8.34
N TRP A 221 -4.22 6.48 -7.29
CA TRP A 221 -4.59 7.82 -6.85
C TRP A 221 -3.38 8.61 -6.31
N MET A 222 -2.53 7.94 -5.53
CA MET A 222 -1.29 8.55 -5.04
C MET A 222 -0.34 8.93 -6.18
N SER A 223 -0.17 8.05 -7.18
CA SER A 223 0.67 8.30 -8.36
C SER A 223 0.14 9.44 -9.21
N TYR A 224 -1.19 9.54 -9.39
CA TYR A 224 -1.80 10.67 -10.08
C TYR A 224 -1.59 12.00 -9.34
N GLY A 225 -1.87 12.03 -8.04
CA GLY A 225 -1.65 13.21 -7.21
C GLY A 225 -0.18 13.64 -7.23
N LEU A 226 0.74 12.67 -7.16
CA LEU A 226 2.17 12.94 -7.26
C LEU A 226 2.55 13.51 -8.63
N ALA A 227 2.06 12.92 -9.73
CA ALA A 227 2.31 13.42 -11.07
C ALA A 227 1.81 14.86 -11.25
N LYS A 228 0.61 15.17 -10.77
CA LYS A 228 0.06 16.54 -10.78
C LYS A 228 0.89 17.50 -9.94
N LYS A 229 1.32 17.09 -8.74
CA LYS A 229 2.18 17.91 -7.88
C LYS A 229 3.54 18.20 -8.52
N GLU A 230 4.10 17.26 -9.28
CA GLU A 230 5.38 17.39 -9.97
C GLU A 230 5.28 18.00 -11.38
N GLY A 231 4.07 18.26 -11.87
CA GLY A 231 3.85 18.77 -13.23
C GLY A 231 4.22 17.76 -14.33
N ARG A 232 4.08 16.46 -14.06
CA ARG A 232 4.31 15.37 -15.01
C ARG A 232 3.02 15.02 -15.75
N ALA A 233 3.13 14.67 -17.04
CA ALA A 233 2.05 14.03 -17.75
C ALA A 233 1.74 12.66 -17.14
N PHE A 234 0.47 12.26 -17.07
CA PHE A 234 0.08 11.02 -16.40
C PHE A 234 -0.51 10.01 -17.38
N PHE A 235 -0.04 8.77 -17.30
CA PHE A 235 -0.50 7.65 -18.10
C PHE A 235 -0.78 6.43 -17.23
N VAL A 236 -1.64 5.52 -17.70
CA VAL A 236 -1.92 4.24 -17.05
C VAL A 236 -1.68 3.12 -18.05
N ASP A 237 -1.04 2.06 -17.60
CA ASP A 237 -0.92 0.80 -18.32
C ASP A 237 -1.73 -0.28 -17.60
N ASP A 238 -2.65 -0.92 -18.32
CA ASP A 238 -3.55 -1.96 -17.83
C ASP A 238 -3.29 -3.35 -18.44
N THR A 239 -2.21 -3.51 -19.20
CA THR A 239 -1.95 -4.70 -20.02
C THR A 239 -1.88 -6.00 -19.21
N ARG A 240 -1.29 -5.94 -18.01
CA ARG A 240 -1.16 -7.07 -17.08
C ARG A 240 -1.99 -6.91 -15.80
N TRP A 241 -3.02 -6.07 -15.83
CA TRP A 241 -3.86 -5.91 -14.65
C TRP A 241 -4.73 -7.15 -14.44
N PRO A 242 -4.67 -7.83 -13.27
CA PRO A 242 -5.40 -9.08 -13.05
C PRO A 242 -6.93 -8.95 -13.09
N TYR A 243 -7.47 -7.73 -13.07
CA TYR A 243 -8.90 -7.46 -13.12
C TYR A 243 -9.44 -7.16 -14.52
N GLY A 244 -8.58 -7.03 -15.54
CA GLY A 244 -8.97 -6.70 -16.91
C GLY A 244 -8.50 -5.30 -17.31
N LYS A 245 -9.32 -4.56 -18.06
CA LYS A 245 -8.94 -3.24 -18.60
C LYS A 245 -9.43 -2.11 -17.70
N TYR A 246 -8.65 -1.03 -17.62
CA TYR A 246 -9.02 0.20 -16.90
C TYR A 246 -10.36 0.76 -17.38
N SER A 247 -10.56 0.78 -18.70
CA SER A 247 -11.77 1.26 -19.37
C SER A 247 -13.04 0.47 -19.04
N SER A 248 -12.92 -0.78 -18.53
CA SER A 248 -14.08 -1.55 -18.06
C SER A 248 -14.69 -0.97 -16.78
N PHE A 249 -13.94 -0.17 -16.03
CA PHE A 249 -14.34 0.31 -14.71
C PHE A 249 -14.45 1.84 -14.63
N PHE A 250 -13.57 2.55 -15.33
CA PHE A 250 -13.35 3.98 -15.15
C PHE A 250 -13.48 4.78 -16.45
N PRO A 251 -13.81 6.08 -16.38
CA PRO A 251 -13.78 6.97 -17.53
C PRO A 251 -12.36 7.07 -18.12
N PRO A 252 -12.22 7.54 -19.38
CA PRO A 252 -10.90 7.79 -19.94
C PRO A 252 -10.10 8.78 -19.08
N LEU A 253 -8.77 8.63 -19.09
CA LEU A 253 -7.88 9.51 -18.37
C LEU A 253 -8.02 10.96 -18.86
N PRO A 254 -7.76 11.96 -18.00
CA PRO A 254 -7.67 13.35 -18.43
C PRO A 254 -6.66 13.52 -19.58
N GLU A 255 -7.04 14.27 -20.61
CA GLU A 255 -6.19 14.51 -21.79
C GLU A 255 -4.85 15.14 -21.40
N GLN A 256 -3.79 14.76 -22.13
CA GLN A 256 -2.45 15.30 -21.99
C GLN A 256 -2.09 16.03 -23.28
N ASP A 257 -1.48 17.22 -23.20
CA ASP A 257 -1.08 18.04 -24.36
C ASP A 257 0.15 17.47 -25.12
N CYS A 258 0.54 16.22 -24.84
CA CYS A 258 1.76 15.61 -25.34
C CYS A 258 1.62 14.10 -25.51
N SER A 259 2.44 13.54 -26.39
CA SER A 259 2.43 12.10 -26.69
C SER A 259 3.25 11.32 -25.65
N PRO A 260 2.86 10.07 -25.34
CA PRO A 260 3.59 9.22 -24.41
C PRO A 260 5.03 8.99 -24.91
N PRO A 261 6.00 8.89 -23.99
CA PRO A 261 7.39 8.61 -24.35
C PRO A 261 7.56 7.18 -24.90
N PRO A 262 8.65 6.92 -25.64
CA PRO A 262 9.02 5.56 -26.03
C PRO A 262 9.17 4.65 -24.80
N GLN A 263 8.75 3.38 -24.93
CA GLN A 263 8.69 2.43 -23.81
C GLN A 263 10.05 2.24 -23.10
N HIS A 264 11.15 2.25 -23.84
CA HIS A 264 12.52 2.11 -23.30
C HIS A 264 13.02 3.36 -22.56
N HIS A 265 12.34 4.51 -22.68
CA HIS A 265 12.63 5.72 -21.90
C HIS A 265 11.89 5.73 -20.56
N ILE A 266 10.88 4.87 -20.37
CA ILE A 266 10.08 4.81 -19.15
C ILE A 266 10.78 3.90 -18.13
N VAL A 267 11.34 4.49 -17.07
CA VAL A 267 12.20 3.78 -16.11
C VAL A 267 11.67 3.87 -14.68
N PRO A 268 11.88 2.84 -13.83
CA PRO A 268 11.33 2.83 -12.48
C PRO A 268 12.15 3.66 -11.47
N CYS A 269 13.46 3.81 -11.72
CA CYS A 269 14.42 4.50 -10.88
C CYS A 269 15.47 5.19 -11.76
N PRO A 270 16.08 6.31 -11.30
CA PRO A 270 15.81 7.03 -10.06
C PRO A 270 14.59 7.97 -10.18
N HIS A 271 14.08 8.49 -9.05
CA HIS A 271 12.91 9.39 -9.02
C HIS A 271 13.06 10.65 -9.89
N GLN A 272 14.29 11.10 -10.16
CA GLN A 272 14.55 12.26 -11.01
C GLN A 272 14.44 11.99 -12.52
N ALA A 273 14.25 10.73 -12.95
CA ALA A 273 14.14 10.41 -14.37
C ALA A 273 12.98 11.17 -15.02
N ARG A 274 13.12 11.52 -16.30
CA ARG A 274 12.09 12.29 -17.02
C ARG A 274 10.78 11.53 -17.15
N HIS A 275 10.86 10.23 -17.41
CA HIS A 275 9.71 9.36 -17.60
C HIS A 275 9.77 8.23 -16.57
N LEU A 276 8.94 8.35 -15.54
CA LEU A 276 8.88 7.37 -14.45
C LEU A 276 7.82 6.32 -14.70
N VAL A 277 8.07 5.08 -14.31
CA VAL A 277 7.03 4.07 -14.10
C VAL A 277 6.91 3.70 -12.63
N VAL A 278 5.67 3.74 -12.15
CA VAL A 278 5.31 3.29 -10.80
C VAL A 278 4.43 2.06 -10.93
N SER A 279 4.78 1.00 -10.21
CA SER A 279 4.02 -0.25 -10.13
C SER A 279 3.98 -0.73 -8.68
N ALA A 280 3.24 -1.82 -8.42
CA ALA A 280 3.27 -2.45 -7.10
C ALA A 280 4.70 -2.86 -6.69
N ALA A 281 5.54 -3.29 -7.64
CA ALA A 281 6.93 -3.68 -7.39
C ALA A 281 7.84 -2.51 -7.01
N THR A 282 7.61 -1.33 -7.59
CA THR A 282 8.46 -0.14 -7.39
C THR A 282 7.93 0.84 -6.35
N ALA A 283 6.73 0.58 -5.81
CA ALA A 283 6.05 1.42 -4.82
C ALA A 283 6.91 1.71 -3.59
N LYS A 284 7.79 0.78 -3.17
CA LYS A 284 8.67 0.99 -2.02
C LYS A 284 9.77 2.03 -2.25
N TRP A 285 10.18 2.28 -3.49
CA TRP A 285 11.13 3.36 -3.83
C TRP A 285 10.40 4.69 -4.04
N THR A 286 9.23 4.66 -4.69
CA THR A 286 8.43 5.87 -4.97
C THR A 286 7.75 6.42 -3.71
N PHE A 287 7.15 5.54 -2.89
CA PHE A 287 6.38 5.89 -1.70
C PHE A 287 7.00 5.35 -0.40
N GLY A 288 8.32 5.18 -0.41
CA GLY A 288 9.09 4.64 0.70
C GLY A 288 9.37 5.63 1.84
N PRO A 289 10.36 5.33 2.70
CA PRO A 289 10.71 6.18 3.83
C PRO A 289 11.09 7.62 3.46
N ALA A 290 11.73 7.83 2.29
CA ALA A 290 12.07 9.17 1.82
C ALA A 290 10.80 9.98 1.49
N PHE A 291 9.81 9.35 0.86
CA PHE A 291 8.50 9.95 0.61
C PHE A 291 7.78 10.26 1.93
N GLU A 292 7.75 9.31 2.86
CA GLU A 292 7.12 9.54 4.17
C GLU A 292 7.78 10.71 4.92
N GLN A 293 9.10 10.84 4.87
CA GLN A 293 9.81 11.95 5.50
C GLN A 293 9.47 13.31 4.86
N GLU A 294 9.28 13.35 3.54
CA GLU A 294 8.95 14.57 2.80
C GLU A 294 7.49 15.01 3.02
N TYR A 295 6.57 14.04 3.02
CA TYR A 295 5.13 14.30 3.00
C TYR A 295 4.43 14.16 4.34
N THR A 296 5.12 13.64 5.37
CA THR A 296 4.58 13.59 6.73
C THR A 296 5.31 14.55 7.66
N HIS A 297 4.54 15.30 8.45
CA HIS A 297 5.11 16.25 9.40
C HIS A 297 5.31 15.59 10.76
N ALA A 298 6.56 15.37 11.18
CA ALA A 298 6.87 14.74 12.45
C ALA A 298 6.32 15.49 13.69
N ARG A 299 6.04 16.80 13.57
CA ARG A 299 5.45 17.62 14.64
C ARG A 299 3.94 17.49 14.75
N GLN A 300 3.27 17.04 13.69
CA GLN A 300 1.81 16.87 13.69
C GLN A 300 1.45 15.49 14.24
N GLN A 301 0.36 15.43 14.99
CA GLN A 301 -0.14 14.21 15.61
C GLN A 301 -1.43 13.75 14.95
N GLY A 302 -1.78 12.48 15.13
CA GLY A 302 -3.02 11.89 14.62
C GLY A 302 -3.12 11.97 13.10
N ALA A 303 -4.33 12.24 12.60
CA ALA A 303 -4.60 12.29 11.16
C ALA A 303 -3.82 13.40 10.46
N ASN A 304 -3.66 14.57 11.11
CA ASN A 304 -3.00 15.74 10.54
C ASN A 304 -1.59 15.44 9.99
N LYS A 305 -0.85 14.52 10.63
CA LYS A 305 0.45 14.03 10.14
C LYS A 305 0.43 13.63 8.66
N TYR A 306 -0.69 13.04 8.19
CA TYR A 306 -0.86 12.51 6.85
C TYR A 306 -1.62 13.45 5.91
N ARG A 307 -1.83 14.72 6.27
CA ARG A 307 -2.64 15.67 5.46
C ARG A 307 -2.15 15.79 4.01
N GLN A 308 -0.85 16.00 3.79
CA GLN A 308 -0.34 16.15 2.43
C GLN A 308 -0.47 14.87 1.60
N VAL A 309 -0.27 13.71 2.24
CA VAL A 309 -0.45 12.41 1.60
C VAL A 309 -1.93 12.20 1.24
N TYR A 310 -2.83 12.60 2.14
CA TYR A 310 -4.26 12.60 1.88
C TYR A 310 -4.63 13.46 0.68
N ASP A 311 -4.07 14.67 0.59
CA ASP A 311 -4.34 15.58 -0.53
C ASP A 311 -3.92 14.99 -1.88
N LEU A 312 -2.80 14.27 -1.94
CA LEU A 312 -2.39 13.53 -3.15
C LEU A 312 -3.43 12.46 -3.52
N ALA A 313 -3.82 11.62 -2.55
CA ALA A 313 -4.82 10.57 -2.78
C ALA A 313 -6.17 11.15 -3.19
N ARG A 314 -6.58 12.27 -2.57
CA ARG A 314 -7.84 12.95 -2.87
C ARG A 314 -7.85 13.52 -4.29
N GLN A 315 -6.75 14.14 -4.71
CA GLN A 315 -6.60 14.62 -6.08
C GLN A 315 -6.67 13.47 -7.10
N GLY A 316 -6.08 12.32 -6.78
CA GLY A 316 -6.22 11.10 -7.58
C GLY A 316 -7.65 10.55 -7.65
N PHE A 317 -8.34 10.51 -6.52
CA PHE A 317 -9.74 10.12 -6.46
C PHE A 317 -10.62 11.02 -7.34
N GLU A 318 -10.54 12.34 -7.15
CA GLU A 318 -11.37 13.30 -7.89
C GLU A 318 -11.06 13.32 -9.39
N GLY A 319 -9.79 13.08 -9.77
CA GLY A 319 -9.36 13.10 -11.16
C GLY A 319 -9.62 11.80 -11.93
N LEU A 320 -9.70 10.65 -11.26
CA LEU A 320 -9.70 9.33 -11.90
C LEU A 320 -10.90 8.45 -11.56
N PHE A 321 -11.56 8.67 -10.43
CA PHE A 321 -12.65 7.80 -10.00
C PHE A 321 -13.98 8.26 -10.58
N GLY A 322 -14.60 7.37 -11.34
CA GLY A 322 -15.99 7.46 -11.75
C GLY A 322 -16.40 6.11 -12.31
N LEU A 323 -17.59 5.62 -11.97
CA LEU A 323 -18.10 4.41 -12.61
C LEU A 323 -18.54 4.73 -14.04
N VAL A 324 -18.54 3.72 -14.90
CA VAL A 324 -18.99 3.81 -16.30
C VAL A 324 -20.22 2.94 -16.58
N GLY A 325 -20.90 3.22 -17.69
CA GLY A 325 -22.01 2.41 -18.21
C GLY A 325 -23.16 2.17 -17.22
N GLU A 326 -23.62 0.92 -17.17
CA GLU A 326 -24.75 0.51 -16.32
C GLU A 326 -24.44 0.60 -14.82
N ASP A 327 -23.19 0.40 -14.43
CA ASP A 327 -22.79 0.41 -13.02
C ASP A 327 -22.89 1.82 -12.42
N LYS A 328 -22.53 2.84 -13.21
CA LYS A 328 -22.78 4.25 -12.85
C LYS A 328 -24.26 4.52 -12.61
N THR A 329 -25.09 4.07 -13.55
CA THR A 329 -26.54 4.30 -13.51
C THR A 329 -27.16 3.61 -12.29
N TYR A 330 -26.78 2.37 -12.04
CA TYR A 330 -27.20 1.60 -10.88
C TYR A 330 -26.77 2.27 -9.56
N ALA A 331 -25.49 2.59 -9.42
CA ALA A 331 -24.96 3.18 -8.18
C ALA A 331 -25.63 4.53 -7.88
N THR A 332 -25.79 5.38 -8.90
CA THR A 332 -26.46 6.69 -8.76
C THR A 332 -27.92 6.53 -8.32
N SER A 333 -28.66 5.59 -8.95
CA SER A 333 -30.05 5.30 -8.57
C SER A 333 -30.17 4.74 -7.15
N ARG A 334 -29.27 3.82 -6.78
CA ARG A 334 -29.23 3.23 -5.43
C ARG A 334 -28.95 4.29 -4.37
N VAL A 335 -27.95 5.15 -4.59
CA VAL A 335 -27.62 6.25 -3.68
C VAL A 335 -28.79 7.23 -3.55
N ALA A 336 -29.43 7.62 -4.66
CA ALA A 336 -30.59 8.51 -4.62
C ALA A 336 -31.73 7.94 -3.78
N LYS A 337 -32.09 6.66 -3.98
CA LYS A 337 -33.12 5.98 -3.20
C LYS A 337 -32.79 5.92 -1.71
N LEU A 338 -31.52 5.64 -1.37
CA LEU A 338 -31.08 5.56 0.02
C LEU A 338 -31.06 6.94 0.69
N LYS A 339 -30.67 8.00 -0.05
CA LYS A 339 -30.74 9.39 0.45
C LYS A 339 -32.18 9.85 0.64
N GLU A 340 -33.08 9.51 -0.27
CA GLU A 340 -34.52 9.79 -0.13
C GLU A 340 -35.11 9.10 1.11
N ALA A 341 -34.78 7.82 1.33
CA ALA A 341 -35.20 7.08 2.51
C ALA A 341 -34.64 7.69 3.81
N ALA A 342 -33.37 8.12 3.82
CA ALA A 342 -32.80 8.81 4.97
C ALA A 342 -33.50 10.15 5.23
N ALA A 343 -33.73 10.95 4.18
CA ALA A 343 -34.39 12.26 4.30
C ALA A 343 -35.83 12.16 4.80
N ALA A 344 -36.57 11.13 4.38
CA ALA A 344 -37.96 10.88 4.80
C ALA A 344 -38.10 10.63 6.32
N HIS A 345 -37.02 10.24 6.99
CA HIS A 345 -36.96 9.98 8.42
C HIS A 345 -36.05 10.96 9.17
N HIS A 346 -35.74 12.12 8.56
CA HIS A 346 -34.79 13.09 9.09
C HIS A 346 -33.45 12.47 9.54
N GLY A 347 -33.08 11.37 8.88
CA GLY A 347 -31.99 10.49 9.25
C GLY A 347 -30.72 10.74 8.46
N SER A 348 -29.70 9.92 8.75
CA SER A 348 -28.42 9.94 8.04
C SER A 348 -28.12 8.55 7.47
N MET A 349 -27.32 8.49 6.42
CA MET A 349 -26.84 7.24 5.85
C MET A 349 -25.50 6.87 6.50
N VAL A 350 -25.42 5.71 7.15
CA VAL A 350 -24.16 5.20 7.71
C VAL A 350 -23.76 3.93 7.00
N GLY A 351 -22.52 3.88 6.52
CA GLY A 351 -21.93 2.70 5.92
C GLY A 351 -21.10 1.87 6.90
N ILE A 352 -21.10 0.57 6.73
CA ILE A 352 -20.20 -0.38 7.37
C ILE A 352 -19.43 -1.12 6.29
N GLN A 353 -18.10 -1.07 6.36
CA GLN A 353 -17.23 -1.91 5.53
C GLN A 353 -16.60 -2.98 6.41
N ILE A 354 -16.99 -4.23 6.21
CA ILE A 354 -16.44 -5.39 6.91
C ILE A 354 -15.51 -6.13 5.95
N ARG A 355 -14.27 -6.35 6.39
CA ARG A 355 -13.29 -7.16 5.65
C ARG A 355 -13.06 -8.47 6.41
N ARG A 356 -13.27 -9.59 5.74
CA ARG A 356 -12.95 -10.96 6.20
C ARG A 356 -11.80 -11.51 5.36
N GLY A 357 -11.81 -12.80 5.03
CA GLY A 357 -10.92 -13.43 4.06
C GLY A 357 -9.47 -13.53 4.53
N ASP A 358 -8.53 -13.31 3.61
CA ASP A 358 -7.09 -13.40 3.85
C ASP A 358 -6.47 -12.21 4.60
N LEU A 359 -7.24 -11.18 4.94
CA LEU A 359 -6.74 -10.00 5.65
C LEU A 359 -7.24 -9.97 7.10
N HIS A 360 -6.29 -9.77 8.02
CA HIS A 360 -6.58 -9.68 9.45
C HIS A 360 -6.38 -8.25 10.00
N PRO A 361 -7.07 -7.90 11.11
CA PRO A 361 -6.89 -6.65 11.85
C PRO A 361 -5.44 -6.41 12.29
N SER A 362 -5.09 -5.14 12.48
CA SER A 362 -3.77 -4.75 12.97
C SER A 362 -3.69 -4.81 14.50
N GLU A 363 -4.83 -4.74 15.19
CA GLU A 363 -4.92 -4.90 16.62
C GLU A 363 -4.42 -6.29 17.03
N TYR A 364 -3.45 -6.33 17.93
CA TYR A 364 -2.78 -7.58 18.32
C TYR A 364 -3.76 -8.67 18.77
N GLN A 365 -4.80 -8.30 19.52
CA GLN A 365 -5.82 -9.21 20.04
C GLN A 365 -6.54 -9.98 18.93
N PHE A 366 -6.73 -9.36 17.76
CA PHE A 366 -7.45 -9.95 16.62
C PHE A 366 -6.52 -10.21 15.44
N SER A 367 -5.20 -10.14 15.62
CA SER A 367 -4.22 -10.34 14.53
C SER A 367 -4.30 -11.71 13.85
N HIS A 368 -4.88 -12.71 14.54
CA HIS A 368 -5.07 -14.09 14.08
C HIS A 368 -6.57 -14.45 13.97
N ASP A 369 -7.46 -13.47 14.09
CA ASP A 369 -8.90 -13.63 14.01
C ASP A 369 -9.48 -12.43 13.26
N TYR A 370 -10.77 -12.17 13.39
CA TYR A 370 -11.39 -10.98 12.86
C TYR A 370 -11.95 -10.08 13.97
N ILE A 371 -12.12 -8.79 13.66
CA ILE A 371 -12.80 -7.87 14.58
C ILE A 371 -14.24 -8.38 14.82
N PRO A 372 -14.69 -8.51 16.08
CA PRO A 372 -16.05 -8.91 16.41
C PRO A 372 -17.10 -8.00 15.76
N LEU A 373 -18.19 -8.58 15.26
CA LEU A 373 -19.23 -7.82 14.54
C LEU A 373 -19.90 -6.78 15.45
N ALA A 374 -19.96 -7.07 16.75
CA ALA A 374 -20.41 -6.14 17.77
C ALA A 374 -19.63 -4.82 17.79
N ARG A 375 -18.34 -4.79 17.44
CA ARG A 375 -17.57 -3.54 17.38
C ARG A 375 -18.01 -2.65 16.23
N TYR A 376 -18.29 -3.21 15.05
CA TYR A 376 -18.83 -2.45 13.92
C TYR A 376 -20.21 -1.88 14.24
N ALA A 377 -21.08 -2.69 14.87
CA ALA A 377 -22.40 -2.24 15.31
C ALA A 377 -22.32 -1.12 16.37
N LEU A 378 -21.42 -1.26 17.36
CA LEU A 378 -21.17 -0.21 18.36
C LEU A 378 -20.63 1.08 17.73
N GLY A 379 -19.69 0.96 16.78
CA GLY A 379 -19.18 2.10 16.01
C GLY A 379 -20.30 2.80 15.25
N SER A 380 -21.21 2.03 14.63
CA SER A 380 -22.33 2.57 13.86
C SER A 380 -23.30 3.35 14.74
N ARG A 381 -23.65 2.81 15.92
CA ARG A 381 -24.44 3.52 16.93
C ARG A 381 -23.79 4.82 17.40
N SER A 382 -22.48 4.78 17.62
CA SER A 382 -21.70 5.96 18.02
C SER A 382 -21.73 7.03 16.93
N LEU A 383 -21.59 6.62 15.68
CA LEU A 383 -21.61 7.50 14.52
C LEU A 383 -22.98 8.12 14.29
N PHE A 384 -24.07 7.34 14.36
CA PHE A 384 -25.44 7.88 14.32
C PHE A 384 -25.67 8.93 15.42
N ARG A 385 -25.26 8.65 16.67
CA ARG A 385 -25.35 9.62 17.77
C ARG A 385 -24.60 10.92 17.44
N LYS A 386 -23.44 10.81 16.81
CA LYS A 386 -22.61 11.96 16.45
C LYS A 386 -23.27 12.82 15.38
N LEU A 387 -23.81 12.19 14.33
CA LEU A 387 -24.51 12.87 13.24
C LEU A 387 -25.78 13.60 13.74
N LEU A 388 -26.40 13.07 14.79
CA LEU A 388 -27.50 13.69 15.55
C LEU A 388 -27.11 14.86 16.46
N GLY A 389 -25.84 15.29 16.47
CA GLY A 389 -25.36 16.33 17.39
C GLY A 389 -25.30 15.88 18.86
N GLY A 390 -25.11 14.57 19.12
CA GLY A 390 -24.94 14.03 20.47
C GLY A 390 -26.24 13.68 21.21
N SER A 391 -27.40 13.95 20.60
CA SER A 391 -28.71 13.90 21.26
C SER A 391 -29.44 12.55 21.12
N LEU A 392 -28.74 11.41 21.17
CA LEU A 392 -29.43 10.13 21.47
C LEU A 392 -29.36 9.93 22.99
N PRO A 393 -30.47 10.15 23.73
CA PRO A 393 -30.55 9.74 25.12
C PRO A 393 -30.26 8.24 25.21
N GLN A 394 -29.58 7.81 26.28
CA GLN A 394 -29.84 6.45 26.75
C GLN A 394 -31.32 6.39 27.11
N PRO A 395 -32.05 5.29 26.82
CA PRO A 395 -33.45 5.18 27.19
C PRO A 395 -33.57 5.17 28.72
N GLN A 396 -33.64 6.35 29.31
CA GLN A 396 -33.82 6.64 30.73
C GLN A 396 -34.71 7.88 30.82
N GLY A 397 -36.01 7.68 30.56
CA GLY A 397 -37.04 8.71 30.73
C GLY A 397 -38.23 8.53 29.79
N ASP A 398 -39.44 8.74 30.32
CA ASP A 398 -40.74 8.61 29.64
C ASP A 398 -41.09 9.79 28.71
N ASN A 399 -40.09 10.54 28.20
CA ASN A 399 -40.33 11.68 27.32
C ASN A 399 -40.65 11.20 25.89
N ALA A 400 -41.93 11.30 25.51
CA ALA A 400 -42.45 10.84 24.21
C ALA A 400 -41.76 11.50 22.99
N ASP A 401 -41.34 12.76 23.08
CA ASP A 401 -40.66 13.48 22.00
C ASP A 401 -39.21 13.01 21.78
N GLU A 402 -38.51 12.63 22.86
CA GLU A 402 -37.17 12.05 22.79
C GLU A 402 -37.20 10.62 22.24
N ILE A 403 -38.18 9.83 22.69
CA ILE A 403 -38.41 8.47 22.18
C ILE A 403 -38.79 8.50 20.69
N SER A 404 -39.59 9.47 20.26
CA SER A 404 -39.96 9.63 18.85
C SER A 404 -38.77 9.99 17.96
N LYS A 405 -37.87 10.89 18.41
CA LYS A 405 -36.62 11.22 17.68
C LYS A 405 -35.67 10.02 17.59
N VAL A 406 -35.59 9.22 18.65
CA VAL A 406 -34.81 7.96 18.64
C VAL A 406 -35.39 6.96 17.66
N LEU A 407 -36.73 6.77 17.66
CA LEU A 407 -37.45 5.87 16.75
C LEU A 407 -37.36 6.31 15.28
N GLU A 408 -37.38 7.61 14.99
CA GLU A 408 -37.24 8.11 13.62
C GLU A 408 -35.85 7.75 13.05
N TYR A 409 -34.80 7.89 13.85
CA TYR A 409 -33.44 7.51 13.46
C TYR A 409 -33.22 6.00 13.34
N VAL A 410 -34.02 5.16 13.99
CA VAL A 410 -33.97 3.70 13.78
C VAL A 410 -34.25 3.32 12.32
N HIS A 411 -35.00 4.17 11.60
CA HIS A 411 -35.30 3.98 10.17
C HIS A 411 -34.20 4.51 9.24
N SER A 412 -33.13 5.10 9.80
CA SER A 412 -31.96 5.51 9.02
C SER A 412 -31.29 4.31 8.36
N PRO A 413 -30.93 4.38 7.06
CA PRO A 413 -30.27 3.27 6.37
C PRO A 413 -28.88 2.96 6.96
N LEU A 414 -28.70 1.71 7.40
CA LEU A 414 -27.39 1.16 7.76
C LEU A 414 -26.90 0.27 6.62
N LEU A 415 -25.94 0.76 5.85
CA LEU A 415 -25.42 0.07 4.66
C LEU A 415 -24.28 -0.86 5.02
N LEU A 416 -24.21 -2.01 4.35
CA LEU A 416 -23.17 -3.01 4.54
C LEU A 416 -22.50 -3.34 3.21
N ALA A 417 -21.18 -3.18 3.18
CA ALA A 417 -20.31 -3.76 2.16
C ALA A 417 -19.38 -4.78 2.82
N SER A 418 -19.31 -5.97 2.25
CA SER A 418 -18.49 -7.07 2.76
C SER A 418 -18.05 -7.98 1.63
N ASP A 419 -16.84 -8.49 1.77
CA ASP A 419 -16.28 -9.53 0.91
C ASP A 419 -16.77 -10.95 1.29
N ASP A 420 -17.42 -11.09 2.45
CA ASP A 420 -18.17 -12.28 2.84
C ASP A 420 -19.67 -12.08 2.51
N PRO A 421 -20.24 -12.86 1.57
CA PRO A 421 -21.61 -12.69 1.08
C PRO A 421 -22.71 -12.96 2.12
N ASP A 422 -22.40 -13.76 3.16
CA ASP A 422 -23.36 -14.22 4.17
C ASP A 422 -23.34 -13.38 5.45
N ILE A 423 -22.33 -12.52 5.63
CA ILE A 423 -22.14 -11.75 6.86
C ILE A 423 -23.38 -10.91 7.23
N GLY A 424 -24.09 -10.40 6.23
CA GLY A 424 -25.27 -9.56 6.40
C GLY A 424 -26.48 -10.30 6.98
N GLN A 425 -26.52 -11.62 6.85
CA GLN A 425 -27.58 -12.48 7.42
C GLN A 425 -27.14 -13.14 8.73
N SER A 426 -25.91 -12.87 9.19
CA SER A 426 -25.41 -13.45 10.43
C SER A 426 -26.26 -12.99 11.64
N PRO A 427 -26.62 -13.91 12.55
CA PRO A 427 -27.39 -13.54 13.75
C PRO A 427 -26.59 -12.61 14.66
N GLU A 428 -25.26 -12.77 14.69
CA GLU A 428 -24.36 -11.91 15.47
C GLU A 428 -24.44 -10.45 15.02
N LEU A 429 -24.31 -10.17 13.72
CA LEU A 429 -24.38 -8.80 13.21
C LEU A 429 -25.79 -8.23 13.36
N THR A 430 -26.81 -9.01 13.03
CA THR A 430 -28.22 -8.57 13.09
C THR A 430 -28.63 -8.22 14.52
N GLN A 431 -28.27 -9.06 15.50
CA GLN A 431 -28.53 -8.79 16.90
C GLN A 431 -27.73 -7.61 17.42
N ALA A 432 -26.45 -7.50 17.05
CA ALA A 432 -25.59 -6.42 17.51
C ALA A 432 -26.01 -5.05 16.95
N ALA A 433 -26.45 -5.01 15.69
CA ALA A 433 -26.88 -3.81 14.98
C ALA A 433 -28.31 -3.38 15.33
N ALA A 434 -29.10 -4.22 16.00
CA ALA A 434 -30.43 -3.83 16.44
C ALA A 434 -30.41 -2.49 17.23
N PRO A 435 -31.39 -1.59 16.98
CA PRO A 435 -32.60 -1.79 16.18
C PRO A 435 -32.46 -1.45 14.68
N PHE A 436 -31.28 -1.12 14.17
CA PHE A 436 -31.09 -0.68 12.79
C PHE A 436 -31.28 -1.83 11.78
N THR A 437 -31.95 -1.53 10.67
CA THR A 437 -32.09 -2.49 9.56
C THR A 437 -30.87 -2.40 8.66
N ILE A 438 -30.14 -3.51 8.55
CA ILE A 438 -28.97 -3.62 7.68
C ILE A 438 -29.42 -3.82 6.23
N GLN A 439 -28.90 -3.01 5.33
CA GLN A 439 -29.11 -3.11 3.89
C GLN A 439 -27.77 -3.31 3.19
N LYS A 440 -27.71 -4.17 2.17
CA LYS A 440 -26.49 -4.29 1.36
C LYS A 440 -26.25 -2.99 0.59
N ALA A 441 -25.00 -2.61 0.43
CA ALA A 441 -24.63 -1.45 -0.38
C ALA A 441 -25.10 -1.65 -1.83
N GLN A 442 -24.90 -2.84 -2.37
CA GLN A 442 -25.41 -3.25 -3.68
C GLN A 442 -25.86 -4.71 -3.69
N GLU A 443 -26.79 -5.02 -4.60
CA GLU A 443 -27.38 -6.34 -4.80
C GLU A 443 -27.23 -6.80 -6.26
N ARG A 444 -26.48 -6.04 -7.08
CA ARG A 444 -26.35 -6.24 -8.53
C ARG A 444 -25.35 -7.34 -8.87
N ILE A 445 -24.20 -7.36 -8.21
CA ILE A 445 -23.13 -8.33 -8.44
C ILE A 445 -22.76 -8.93 -7.08
N MET A 446 -23.26 -10.13 -6.79
CA MET A 446 -22.96 -10.81 -5.53
C MET A 446 -21.90 -11.90 -5.74
N LEU A 447 -20.99 -12.00 -4.78
CA LEU A 447 -20.06 -13.12 -4.71
C LEU A 447 -20.84 -14.41 -4.44
N ALA A 448 -20.53 -15.46 -5.20
CA ALA A 448 -21.26 -16.72 -5.11
C ALA A 448 -20.94 -17.46 -3.82
N THR A 449 -21.98 -17.93 -3.13
CA THR A 449 -21.86 -18.90 -2.04
C THR A 449 -21.76 -20.31 -2.64
N LYS A 450 -21.07 -21.21 -1.97
CA LYS A 450 -21.11 -22.65 -2.17
C LYS A 450 -22.55 -23.16 -2.28
N ALA A 451 -23.45 -22.73 -1.40
CA ALA A 451 -24.85 -23.14 -1.48
C ALA A 451 -25.49 -22.75 -2.82
N ALA A 452 -25.20 -21.55 -3.34
CA ALA A 452 -25.67 -21.11 -4.65
C ALA A 452 -24.97 -21.88 -5.80
N LEU A 453 -23.67 -22.16 -5.67
CA LEU A 453 -22.90 -22.93 -6.66
C LEU A 453 -23.37 -24.39 -6.73
N ASP A 454 -23.64 -25.02 -5.59
CA ASP A 454 -24.15 -26.40 -5.51
C ASP A 454 -25.55 -26.52 -6.15
N GLN A 455 -26.35 -25.47 -6.12
CA GLN A 455 -27.65 -25.43 -6.78
C GLN A 455 -27.55 -25.19 -8.29
N THR A 456 -26.63 -24.33 -8.73
CA THR A 456 -26.55 -23.86 -10.13
C THR A 456 -25.55 -24.62 -10.98
N SER A 457 -24.53 -25.21 -10.37
CA SER A 457 -23.47 -25.99 -11.00
C SER A 457 -23.00 -27.08 -10.02
N PRO A 458 -23.86 -28.06 -9.71
CA PRO A 458 -23.52 -29.14 -8.80
C PRO A 458 -22.31 -29.90 -9.34
N LYS A 459 -21.24 -29.98 -8.53
CA LYS A 459 -20.19 -30.95 -8.78
C LYS A 459 -20.69 -32.31 -8.31
N GLN A 460 -20.67 -33.29 -9.21
CA GLN A 460 -21.01 -34.66 -8.83
C GLN A 460 -19.95 -35.19 -7.86
N ASP A 461 -20.41 -35.69 -6.72
CA ASP A 461 -19.58 -36.52 -5.88
C ASP A 461 -19.12 -37.72 -6.71
N ILE A 462 -17.81 -37.85 -6.96
CA ILE A 462 -17.23 -38.96 -7.75
C ILE A 462 -17.28 -40.30 -6.96
N ARG A 463 -18.11 -40.40 -5.92
CA ARG A 463 -18.06 -41.49 -4.94
C ARG A 463 -19.39 -42.23 -4.83
N GLU A 464 -19.31 -43.56 -4.89
CA GLU A 464 -20.39 -44.43 -4.42
C GLU A 464 -20.44 -44.43 -2.87
N PRO A 465 -21.62 -44.45 -2.24
CA PRO A 465 -21.75 -44.49 -0.79
C PRO A 465 -20.99 -45.69 -0.19
N GLY A 466 -19.97 -45.45 0.66
CA GLY A 466 -19.31 -46.50 1.45
C GLY A 466 -17.88 -46.91 1.03
N SER A 467 -17.25 -46.28 0.04
CA SER A 467 -15.86 -46.63 -0.31
C SER A 467 -14.86 -46.23 0.80
N ALA A 468 -13.77 -46.98 1.01
CA ALA A 468 -12.83 -46.77 2.12
C ALA A 468 -11.71 -45.74 1.84
N TYR A 469 -11.56 -45.30 0.59
CA TYR A 469 -10.50 -44.36 0.18
C TYR A 469 -11.01 -42.92 0.18
N VAL A 470 -10.45 -42.07 1.04
CA VAL A 470 -10.68 -40.61 0.99
C VAL A 470 -9.70 -40.01 -0.01
N LYS A 471 -10.03 -40.08 -1.31
CA LYS A 471 -9.45 -39.14 -2.27
C LYS A 471 -10.10 -37.79 -1.97
N HIS A 472 -9.30 -36.73 -1.84
CA HIS A 472 -9.85 -35.38 -1.69
C HIS A 472 -10.68 -35.10 -2.95
N VAL A 473 -12.01 -34.97 -2.79
CA VAL A 473 -12.93 -34.63 -3.87
C VAL A 473 -13.00 -33.11 -3.93
N ASP A 474 -12.89 -32.55 -5.14
CA ASP A 474 -12.98 -31.11 -5.33
C ASP A 474 -14.42 -30.64 -5.16
N GLU A 475 -14.78 -30.21 -3.95
CA GLU A 475 -16.07 -29.58 -3.69
C GLU A 475 -16.17 -28.20 -4.37
N ASN A 476 -17.39 -27.67 -4.49
CA ASN A 476 -17.55 -26.26 -4.81
C ASN A 476 -17.03 -25.40 -3.65
N THR A 477 -16.27 -24.38 -3.98
CA THR A 477 -15.71 -23.40 -3.05
C THR A 477 -16.33 -22.05 -3.39
N GLY A 478 -17.18 -21.52 -2.52
CA GLY A 478 -17.69 -20.16 -2.63
C GLY A 478 -16.80 -19.15 -1.92
N TRP A 479 -17.31 -17.93 -1.80
CA TRP A 479 -16.64 -16.82 -1.10
C TRP A 479 -16.97 -16.77 0.40
N GLU A 480 -17.44 -17.88 0.98
CA GLU A 480 -17.69 -17.96 2.42
C GLU A 480 -16.44 -17.63 3.22
N GLY A 481 -16.60 -16.78 4.24
CA GLY A 481 -15.49 -16.33 5.06
C GLY A 481 -14.64 -15.24 4.40
N GLY A 482 -14.96 -14.78 3.18
CA GLY A 482 -14.42 -13.55 2.59
C GLY A 482 -13.54 -13.72 1.36
N PHE A 483 -12.86 -12.64 0.97
CA PHE A 483 -11.98 -12.61 -0.19
C PHE A 483 -10.61 -13.22 0.12
N PHE A 484 -10.23 -14.23 -0.67
CA PHE A 484 -8.90 -14.85 -0.64
C PHE A 484 -8.23 -14.67 -2.01
N SER A 485 -7.02 -14.11 -2.01
CA SER A 485 -6.23 -13.90 -3.23
C SER A 485 -6.00 -15.18 -4.06
N ALA A 486 -5.76 -16.31 -3.39
CA ALA A 486 -5.60 -17.60 -4.07
C ALA A 486 -6.89 -18.04 -4.80
N LEU A 487 -8.05 -17.82 -4.19
CA LEU A 487 -9.34 -18.12 -4.82
C LEU A 487 -9.57 -17.24 -6.04
N PHE A 488 -9.28 -15.94 -5.92
CA PHE A 488 -9.36 -14.98 -7.03
C PHE A 488 -8.50 -15.41 -8.23
N PHE A 489 -7.23 -15.76 -8.01
CA PHE A 489 -6.36 -16.22 -9.10
C PHE A 489 -6.77 -17.58 -9.67
N SER A 490 -7.45 -18.42 -8.88
CA SER A 490 -7.98 -19.70 -9.35
C SER A 490 -9.26 -19.59 -10.21
N LEU A 491 -9.92 -18.43 -10.22
CA LEU A 491 -11.17 -18.24 -10.97
C LEU A 491 -11.00 -18.60 -12.45
N GLY A 492 -11.86 -19.50 -12.93
CA GLY A 492 -11.92 -19.91 -14.34
C GLY A 492 -10.83 -20.87 -14.81
N ASN A 493 -10.00 -21.40 -13.90
CA ASN A 493 -9.12 -22.52 -14.21
C ASN A 493 -9.86 -23.86 -14.08
N GLN A 494 -9.80 -24.68 -15.14
CA GLN A 494 -10.47 -25.98 -15.21
C GLN A 494 -9.63 -27.14 -14.62
N SER A 495 -8.40 -26.91 -14.16
CA SER A 495 -7.53 -27.96 -13.61
C SER A 495 -7.41 -27.87 -12.09
N PRO A 496 -7.97 -28.83 -11.33
CA PRO A 496 -8.14 -28.69 -9.89
C PRO A 496 -7.01 -29.30 -9.03
N SER A 497 -5.98 -29.93 -9.61
CA SER A 497 -4.93 -30.59 -8.82
C SER A 497 -3.55 -29.97 -9.06
N GLY A 498 -3.08 -29.14 -8.10
CA GLY A 498 -1.67 -28.71 -8.00
C GLY A 498 -1.29 -27.39 -8.69
N SER A 499 -2.25 -26.67 -9.28
CA SER A 499 -1.99 -25.48 -10.08
C SER A 499 -1.91 -24.18 -9.28
N ALA A 500 -2.54 -24.04 -8.11
CA ALA A 500 -2.52 -22.76 -7.37
C ALA A 500 -1.12 -22.36 -6.85
N GLY A 501 -0.33 -23.34 -6.36
CA GLY A 501 1.07 -23.12 -5.98
C GLY A 501 1.94 -22.79 -7.19
N ARG A 502 1.81 -23.56 -8.27
CA ARG A 502 2.48 -23.28 -9.56
C ARG A 502 2.06 -21.95 -10.18
N LEU A 503 0.81 -21.51 -10.06
CA LEU A 503 0.33 -20.24 -10.62
C LEU A 503 0.96 -19.07 -9.89
N ARG A 504 1.10 -19.19 -8.56
CA ARG A 504 1.80 -18.20 -7.74
C ARG A 504 3.29 -18.19 -8.07
N ASP A 505 3.92 -19.35 -8.14
CA ASP A 505 5.34 -19.47 -8.51
C ASP A 505 5.61 -19.03 -9.96
N LEU A 506 4.66 -19.22 -10.89
CA LEU A 506 4.75 -18.78 -12.29
C LEU A 506 4.48 -17.27 -12.46
N ALA A 507 3.53 -16.71 -11.71
CA ALA A 507 3.33 -15.27 -11.62
C ALA A 507 4.51 -14.57 -10.93
N GLU A 508 5.13 -15.21 -9.93
CA GLU A 508 6.36 -14.75 -9.27
C GLU A 508 7.60 -14.92 -10.17
N SER A 509 7.64 -15.93 -11.04
CA SER A 509 8.74 -16.16 -12.00
C SER A 509 8.55 -15.48 -13.37
N GLY A 510 7.53 -14.63 -13.53
CA GLY A 510 7.37 -13.79 -14.72
C GLY A 510 6.90 -14.53 -15.97
N GLY A 511 6.24 -15.68 -15.84
CA GLY A 511 5.61 -16.35 -16.97
C GLY A 511 4.31 -15.67 -17.38
N ASP A 512 4.16 -15.31 -18.66
CA ASP A 512 2.87 -14.88 -19.24
C ASP A 512 1.89 -16.06 -19.25
N LEU A 513 1.13 -16.19 -18.17
CA LEU A 513 -0.01 -17.09 -18.14
C LEU A 513 -1.18 -16.38 -18.84
N GLU A 514 -1.45 -16.78 -20.08
CA GLU A 514 -2.67 -16.36 -20.76
C GLU A 514 -3.88 -16.79 -19.94
N VAL A 515 -4.55 -15.80 -19.33
CA VAL A 515 -5.76 -16.03 -18.55
C VAL A 515 -6.92 -16.22 -19.53
N PRO A 516 -7.67 -17.34 -19.46
CA PRO A 516 -8.81 -17.55 -20.34
C PRO A 516 -9.80 -16.37 -20.28
N GLU A 517 -10.40 -16.01 -21.41
CA GLU A 517 -11.30 -14.85 -21.49
C GLU A 517 -12.45 -14.93 -20.46
N GLN A 518 -13.02 -16.12 -20.27
CA GLN A 518 -14.07 -16.36 -19.28
C GLN A 518 -13.57 -16.16 -17.84
N ALA A 519 -12.33 -16.54 -17.55
CA ALA A 519 -11.70 -16.30 -16.25
C ALA A 519 -11.51 -14.80 -16.01
N MET A 520 -11.06 -14.05 -17.03
CA MET A 520 -10.94 -12.59 -16.96
C MET A 520 -12.28 -11.91 -16.72
N ARG A 521 -13.34 -12.33 -17.41
CA ARG A 521 -14.71 -11.78 -17.18
C ARG A 521 -15.19 -12.00 -15.75
N MET A 522 -14.90 -13.16 -15.15
CA MET A 522 -15.25 -13.41 -13.73
C MET A 522 -14.45 -12.53 -12.78
N ARG A 523 -13.15 -12.33 -13.04
CA ARG A 523 -12.31 -11.42 -12.25
C ARG A 523 -12.78 -9.96 -12.37
N GLU A 524 -13.20 -9.55 -13.56
CA GLU A 524 -13.78 -8.23 -13.81
C GLU A 524 -15.04 -8.00 -12.97
N LEU A 525 -15.95 -8.98 -12.90
CA LEU A 525 -17.15 -8.89 -12.06
C LEU A 525 -16.83 -8.70 -10.58
N VAL A 526 -15.78 -9.34 -10.05
CA VAL A 526 -15.32 -9.14 -8.66
C VAL A 526 -14.87 -7.69 -8.46
N GLY A 527 -14.10 -7.14 -9.41
CA GLY A 527 -13.69 -5.73 -9.37
C GLY A 527 -14.87 -4.76 -9.45
N ARG A 528 -15.85 -5.05 -10.31
CA ARG A 528 -17.06 -4.22 -10.48
C ARG A 528 -17.91 -4.21 -9.22
N ALA A 529 -18.14 -5.37 -8.60
CA ALA A 529 -18.84 -5.48 -7.32
C ALA A 529 -18.19 -4.61 -6.23
N TYR A 530 -16.87 -4.74 -6.09
CA TYR A 530 -16.06 -3.96 -5.15
C TYR A 530 -16.18 -2.44 -5.36
N LEU A 531 -16.18 -1.99 -6.62
CA LEU A 531 -16.30 -0.59 -6.96
C LEU A 531 -17.69 0.00 -6.72
N ILE A 532 -18.74 -0.77 -6.99
CA ILE A 532 -20.12 -0.35 -6.70
C ILE A 532 -20.30 -0.22 -5.18
N ASP A 533 -19.79 -1.18 -4.40
CA ASP A 533 -19.80 -1.09 -2.92
C ASP A 533 -19.15 0.20 -2.44
N LEU A 534 -17.95 0.51 -2.94
CA LEU A 534 -17.24 1.74 -2.60
C LEU A 534 -18.00 3.00 -3.04
N ALA A 535 -18.55 3.03 -4.25
CA ALA A 535 -19.29 4.18 -4.77
C ALA A 535 -20.54 4.47 -3.94
N VAL A 536 -21.24 3.44 -3.46
CA VAL A 536 -22.43 3.61 -2.59
C VAL A 536 -22.01 4.02 -1.17
N LEU A 537 -21.01 3.37 -0.57
CA LEU A 537 -20.56 3.72 0.79
C LEU A 537 -19.88 5.09 0.84
N GLY A 538 -19.19 5.50 -0.21
CA GLY A 538 -18.53 6.81 -0.30
C GLY A 538 -19.50 7.99 -0.28
N GLU A 539 -20.79 7.74 -0.55
CA GLU A 539 -21.88 8.72 -0.50
C GLU A 539 -22.63 8.74 0.84
N SER A 540 -22.19 7.94 1.82
CA SER A 540 -22.73 7.93 3.18
C SER A 540 -22.26 9.15 3.99
N ASP A 541 -23.03 9.57 5.00
CA ASP A 541 -22.67 10.67 5.90
C ASP A 541 -21.47 10.32 6.80
N GLY A 542 -21.27 9.03 7.05
CA GLY A 542 -20.07 8.47 7.64
C GLY A 542 -19.95 6.96 7.44
N VAL A 543 -18.78 6.42 7.71
CA VAL A 543 -18.44 5.01 7.52
C VAL A 543 -17.72 4.46 8.76
N VAL A 544 -18.09 3.24 9.14
CA VAL A 544 -17.40 2.42 10.14
C VAL A 544 -16.66 1.30 9.44
N CYS A 545 -15.35 1.21 9.65
CA CYS A 545 -14.52 0.22 8.98
C CYS A 545 -13.21 -0.09 9.74
N ALA A 546 -12.45 -1.06 9.28
CA ALA A 546 -11.13 -1.39 9.83
C ALA A 546 -10.01 -0.90 8.90
N VAL A 547 -9.11 -0.05 9.40
CA VAL A 547 -8.05 0.60 8.61
C VAL A 547 -7.05 -0.37 7.96
N SER A 548 -6.94 -1.60 8.46
CA SER A 548 -6.19 -2.68 7.81
C SER A 548 -6.65 -2.89 6.36
N SER A 549 -7.97 -2.80 6.12
CA SER A 549 -8.59 -2.88 4.80
C SER A 549 -8.23 -1.67 3.94
N ALA A 550 -7.79 -1.92 2.71
CA ALA A 550 -7.61 -0.85 1.72
C ALA A 550 -8.95 -0.16 1.39
N ALA A 551 -10.08 -0.89 1.45
CA ALA A 551 -11.40 -0.32 1.25
C ALA A 551 -11.71 0.76 2.31
N CYS A 552 -11.40 0.49 3.57
CA CYS A 552 -11.56 1.47 4.64
C CYS A 552 -10.73 2.73 4.40
N ARG A 553 -9.47 2.57 3.98
CA ARG A 553 -8.59 3.70 3.64
C ARG A 553 -9.10 4.51 2.44
N LEU A 554 -9.59 3.84 1.39
CA LEU A 554 -10.23 4.47 0.24
C LEU A 554 -11.47 5.26 0.65
N LEU A 555 -12.35 4.68 1.47
CA LEU A 555 -13.55 5.38 1.97
C LEU A 555 -13.20 6.63 2.77
N GLY A 556 -12.09 6.63 3.51
CA GLY A 556 -11.58 7.86 4.15
C GLY A 556 -11.22 8.96 3.14
N VAL A 557 -10.69 8.60 1.97
CA VAL A 557 -10.43 9.55 0.87
C VAL A 557 -11.74 10.01 0.22
N MET A 558 -12.68 9.08 -0.02
CA MET A 558 -13.95 9.37 -0.69
C MET A 558 -14.85 10.32 0.13
N LEU A 559 -14.93 10.12 1.44
CA LEU A 559 -15.73 10.94 2.36
C LEU A 559 -15.20 12.37 2.58
N GLY A 560 -13.95 12.64 2.20
CA GLY A 560 -13.31 13.94 2.41
C GLY A 560 -12.57 14.07 3.74
N TRP A 561 -11.67 15.04 3.81
CA TRP A 561 -10.76 15.21 4.95
C TRP A 561 -11.50 15.52 6.25
N ASP A 562 -12.55 16.34 6.15
CA ASP A 562 -13.36 16.72 7.30
C ASP A 562 -14.02 15.48 7.91
N ALA A 563 -14.40 14.48 7.10
CA ALA A 563 -14.90 13.21 7.64
C ALA A 563 -13.85 12.46 8.46
N VAL A 564 -12.58 12.51 8.06
CA VAL A 564 -11.47 11.87 8.78
C VAL A 564 -11.20 12.60 10.09
N VAL A 565 -11.13 13.93 10.08
CA VAL A 565 -10.85 14.74 11.28
C VAL A 565 -12.02 14.72 12.25
N ASP A 566 -13.23 14.86 11.73
CA ASP A 566 -14.47 14.85 12.51
C ASP A 566 -14.90 13.43 12.86
N GLY A 567 -14.09 12.39 12.62
CA GLY A 567 -14.40 11.01 12.99
C GLY A 567 -15.70 10.45 12.41
N ARG A 568 -16.16 10.99 11.28
CA ARG A 568 -17.22 10.39 10.45
C ARG A 568 -16.69 9.20 9.65
N TRP A 569 -15.39 9.19 9.36
CA TRP A 569 -14.63 7.97 9.06
C TRP A 569 -14.14 7.36 10.38
N MET A 570 -14.73 6.23 10.78
CA MET A 570 -14.50 5.62 12.09
C MET A 570 -13.76 4.28 11.94
N ASN A 571 -12.51 4.26 12.43
CA ASN A 571 -11.69 3.06 12.50
C ASN A 571 -12.00 2.24 13.77
N VAL A 572 -12.43 0.99 13.61
CA VAL A 572 -12.72 0.05 14.72
C VAL A 572 -11.64 -1.02 14.97
N ASP A 573 -10.51 -0.93 14.26
CA ASP A 573 -9.29 -1.73 14.47
C ASP A 573 -8.48 -1.15 15.67
N ASP A 574 -7.17 -0.96 15.54
CA ASP A 574 -6.29 -0.48 16.60
C ASP A 574 -6.38 1.04 16.92
N GLY A 575 -7.46 1.71 16.50
CA GLY A 575 -7.73 3.11 16.81
C GLY A 575 -6.76 4.12 16.18
N ARG A 576 -5.85 3.69 15.29
CA ARG A 576 -4.94 4.62 14.62
C ARG A 576 -5.69 5.57 13.67
N ALA A 577 -5.07 6.73 13.45
CA ALA A 577 -5.53 7.69 12.48
C ALA A 577 -5.39 7.16 11.03
N TRP A 578 -6.05 7.83 10.09
CA TRP A 578 -5.97 7.48 8.67
C TRP A 578 -4.52 7.54 8.16
N SER A 579 -4.10 6.51 7.43
CA SER A 579 -2.83 6.47 6.70
C SER A 579 -3.04 5.75 5.36
N TRP A 580 -2.28 6.15 4.34
CA TRP A 580 -2.45 5.61 2.98
C TRP A 580 -1.99 4.15 2.86
N ASN A 581 -0.90 3.76 3.54
CA ASN A 581 -0.29 2.43 3.45
C ASN A 581 -0.77 1.45 4.53
N GLY A 582 -1.59 1.92 5.47
CA GLY A 582 -2.08 1.10 6.59
C GLY A 582 -0.97 0.70 7.56
N LYS A 583 0.25 1.25 7.47
CA LYS A 583 1.30 1.04 8.47
C LYS A 583 1.13 2.01 9.64
N ARG A 584 1.75 1.67 10.78
CA ARG A 584 1.79 2.49 12.00
C ARG A 584 2.75 3.67 11.88
#